data_AF-A0A1F1KSZ5-F1
#
_entry.id   AF-A0A1F1KSZ5-F1
#
_cell.length_a   1.000
_cell.length_b   1.000
_cell.length_c   1.000
_cell.angle_alpha   90.00
_cell.angle_beta   90.00
_cell.angle_gamma   90.00
#
_symmetry.space_group_name_H-M   'P 1'
#
loop_
_entity.id
_entity.type
_entity.pdbx_description
1 polymer ?
#
loop_
_entity_poly.entity_id
_entity_poly.type
_entity_poly.pdbx_seq_one_letter_code
_entity_poly.pdbx_strand_id
1 'polypeptide(L)'
;MTYIISAAQFDYDLEVWGETLSEVRKKLVDEALDQGINMDCWLDQVHAVSLLDESELDEEEVAEINDPRPLNSDTLRDLAIHVWDVPDVKYEVTEAPVSITRGELKASQHLLGLDNAGMAHALNVAPRTYARWIAGAMRIPMGICEDVHALFARMDKDAAELSRLHDQETIVVYPGTESEQQLDGRSLGWEQRACELAMRTHGVPVYLGGEV
;
A
#
# COMPACT_ATOMS: atom_id res chain seq x y z
N MET A 1 4.10 -15.08 -6.36
CA MET A 1 5.24 -14.27 -6.87
C MET A 1 4.61 -13.14 -7.65
N THR A 2 4.94 -11.90 -7.30
CA THR A 2 4.37 -10.71 -7.92
C THR A 2 5.51 -9.86 -8.45
N TYR A 3 5.30 -9.40 -9.68
CA TYR A 3 6.19 -8.54 -10.41
C TYR A 3 5.71 -7.10 -10.21
N ILE A 4 6.61 -6.21 -9.83
CA ILE A 4 6.32 -4.80 -9.57
C ILE A 4 7.25 -3.97 -10.45
N ILE A 5 6.68 -2.95 -11.07
CA ILE A 5 7.42 -1.89 -11.74
C ILE A 5 6.99 -0.58 -11.12
N SER A 6 7.96 0.22 -10.71
CA SER A 6 7.69 1.48 -10.03
C SER A 6 8.66 2.57 -10.46
N ALA A 7 8.20 3.81 -10.36
CA ALA A 7 9.00 5.01 -10.60
C ALA A 7 8.51 6.13 -9.69
N ALA A 8 9.45 6.97 -9.23
CA ALA A 8 9.11 8.17 -8.48
C ALA A 8 9.08 9.37 -9.44
N GLN A 9 7.93 10.05 -9.55
CA GLN A 9 7.80 11.25 -10.38
C GLN A 9 7.16 12.38 -9.54
N PHE A 10 7.98 13.37 -9.16
CA PHE A 10 7.56 14.48 -8.29
C PHE A 10 6.97 14.01 -6.94
N ASP A 11 5.67 14.29 -6.71
CA ASP A 11 4.89 13.97 -5.50
C ASP A 11 4.04 12.68 -5.66
N TYR A 12 4.21 11.92 -6.75
CA TYR A 12 3.43 10.71 -7.04
C TYR A 12 4.33 9.51 -7.28
N ASP A 13 3.97 8.39 -6.66
CA ASP A 13 4.54 7.08 -6.96
C ASP A 13 3.75 6.44 -8.09
N LEU A 14 4.42 6.19 -9.22
CA LEU A 14 3.90 5.42 -10.34
C LEU A 14 4.21 3.95 -10.07
N GLU A 15 3.20 3.09 -10.12
CA GLU A 15 3.37 1.67 -9.82
C GLU A 15 2.37 0.82 -10.60
N VAL A 16 2.88 -0.21 -11.27
CA VAL A 16 2.10 -1.33 -11.80
C VAL A 16 2.64 -2.64 -11.27
N TRP A 17 1.76 -3.62 -11.10
CA TRP A 17 2.15 -4.94 -10.64
C TRP A 17 1.26 -6.04 -11.23
N GLY A 18 1.74 -7.27 -11.23
CA GLY A 18 1.00 -8.42 -11.74
C GLY A 18 1.56 -9.73 -11.20
N GLU A 19 0.74 -10.78 -11.24
CA GLU A 19 1.17 -12.14 -10.90
C GLU A 19 1.99 -12.78 -12.02
N THR A 20 1.94 -12.19 -13.22
CA THR A 20 2.73 -12.57 -14.38
C THR A 20 3.32 -11.35 -15.08
N LEU A 21 4.41 -11.52 -15.83
CA LEU A 21 4.96 -10.46 -16.68
C LEU A 21 3.93 -9.95 -17.71
N SER A 22 3.05 -10.84 -18.18
CA SER A 22 1.98 -10.49 -19.13
C SER A 22 0.94 -9.56 -18.54
N GLU A 23 0.62 -9.72 -17.25
CA GLU A 23 -0.29 -8.81 -16.54
C GLU A 23 0.34 -7.43 -16.34
N VAL A 24 1.63 -7.38 -16.01
CA VAL A 24 2.37 -6.11 -15.89
C VAL A 24 2.42 -5.41 -17.26
N ARG A 25 2.76 -6.13 -18.34
CA ARG A 25 2.72 -5.60 -19.71
C ARG A 25 1.35 -5.03 -20.04
N LYS A 26 0.29 -5.80 -19.80
CA LYS A 26 -1.08 -5.35 -20.09
C LYS A 26 -1.40 -4.04 -19.38
N LYS A 27 -1.06 -3.91 -18.09
CA LYS A 27 -1.33 -2.68 -17.33
C LYS A 27 -0.56 -1.48 -17.86
N LEU A 28 0.71 -1.66 -18.26
CA LEU A 28 1.50 -0.59 -18.89
C LEU A 28 0.93 -0.18 -20.25
N VAL A 29 0.49 -1.14 -21.06
CA VAL A 29 -0.16 -0.87 -22.36
C VAL A 29 -1.49 -0.15 -22.15
N ASP A 30 -2.36 -0.66 -21.26
CA ASP A 30 -3.64 -0.04 -20.94
C ASP A 30 -3.43 1.42 -20.45
N GLU A 31 -2.42 1.65 -19.62
CA GLU A 31 -2.07 2.98 -19.12
C GLU A 31 -1.56 3.91 -20.23
N ALA A 32 -0.70 3.44 -21.15
CA ALA A 32 -0.29 4.23 -22.30
C ALA A 32 -1.46 4.63 -23.20
N LEU A 33 -2.37 3.69 -23.48
CA LEU A 33 -3.56 3.94 -24.30
C LEU A 33 -4.52 4.92 -23.63
N ASP A 34 -4.74 4.79 -22.32
CA ASP A 34 -5.57 5.73 -21.55
C ASP A 34 -4.99 7.15 -21.54
N GLN A 35 -3.66 7.28 -21.57
CA GLN A 35 -2.95 8.57 -21.63
C GLN A 35 -2.76 9.10 -23.07
N GLY A 36 -3.11 8.30 -24.10
CA GLY A 36 -2.90 8.65 -25.51
C GLY A 36 -1.42 8.73 -25.91
N ILE A 37 -0.56 7.95 -25.26
CA ILE A 37 0.87 7.86 -25.57
C ILE A 37 1.05 7.13 -26.90
N ASN A 38 1.95 7.63 -27.75
CA ASN A 38 2.30 6.96 -29.00
C ASN A 38 3.03 5.64 -28.69
N MET A 39 2.53 4.54 -29.25
CA MET A 39 3.04 3.18 -29.01
C MET A 39 3.56 2.52 -30.29
N ASP A 40 3.88 3.30 -31.33
CA ASP A 40 4.29 2.79 -32.65
C ASP A 40 5.57 1.95 -32.53
N CYS A 41 6.55 2.40 -31.74
CA CYS A 41 7.77 1.63 -31.45
C CYS A 41 7.57 0.49 -30.44
N TRP A 42 6.31 0.23 -30.04
CA TRP A 42 5.87 -0.81 -29.10
C TRP A 42 4.70 -1.65 -29.63
N LEU A 43 4.47 -1.64 -30.95
CA LEU A 43 3.35 -2.35 -31.61
C LEU A 43 3.34 -3.85 -31.31
N ASP A 44 4.50 -4.50 -31.28
CA ASP A 44 4.64 -5.92 -30.90
C ASP A 44 4.08 -6.21 -29.49
N GLN A 45 4.31 -5.31 -28.52
CA GLN A 45 3.81 -5.47 -27.15
C GLN A 45 2.33 -5.10 -27.02
N VAL A 46 1.85 -4.12 -27.80
CA VAL A 46 0.42 -3.78 -27.88
C VAL A 46 -0.38 -4.92 -28.50
N HIS A 47 0.09 -5.46 -29.63
CA HIS A 47 -0.56 -6.56 -30.35
C HIS A 47 -0.64 -7.83 -29.49
N ALA A 48 0.40 -8.08 -28.70
CA ALA A 48 0.44 -9.18 -27.74
C ALA A 48 -0.56 -9.04 -26.57
N VAL A 49 -1.22 -7.89 -26.41
CA VAL A 49 -2.28 -7.63 -25.41
C VAL A 49 -3.66 -7.52 -26.09
N SER A 50 -3.72 -6.90 -27.25
CA SER A 50 -4.93 -6.76 -28.07
C SER A 50 -4.56 -7.02 -29.52
N LEU A 51 -5.09 -8.11 -30.10
CA LEU A 51 -4.89 -8.42 -31.51
C LEU A 51 -5.40 -7.25 -32.37
N LEU A 52 -4.49 -6.49 -32.97
CA LEU A 52 -4.86 -5.48 -33.97
C LEU A 52 -5.26 -6.18 -35.26
N ASP A 53 -6.12 -5.54 -36.04
CA ASP A 53 -6.49 -6.01 -37.37
C ASP A 53 -5.26 -5.90 -38.30
N GLU A 54 -4.76 -7.04 -38.77
CA GLU A 54 -3.59 -7.11 -39.65
C GLU A 54 -3.77 -6.34 -40.96
N SER A 55 -5.01 -6.03 -41.36
CA SER A 55 -5.29 -5.26 -42.57
C SER A 55 -5.05 -3.75 -42.44
N GLU A 56 -4.86 -3.24 -41.21
CA GLU A 56 -4.54 -1.84 -40.92
C GLU A 56 -3.03 -1.58 -40.80
N LEU A 57 -2.21 -2.62 -40.91
CA LEU A 57 -0.77 -2.56 -40.70
C LEU A 57 0.00 -2.60 -42.03
N ASP A 58 1.14 -1.91 -42.08
CA ASP A 58 2.07 -1.99 -43.21
C ASP A 58 3.01 -3.21 -43.13
N GLU A 59 3.80 -3.45 -44.19
CA GLU A 59 4.71 -4.61 -44.26
C GLU A 59 5.81 -4.60 -43.18
N GLU A 60 6.21 -3.42 -42.69
CA GLU A 60 7.21 -3.26 -41.63
C GLU A 60 6.58 -3.55 -40.26
N GLU A 61 5.40 -3.00 -39.99
CA GLU A 61 4.62 -3.26 -38.77
C GLU A 61 4.25 -4.75 -38.63
N VAL A 62 3.88 -5.41 -39.74
CA VAL A 62 3.60 -6.85 -39.75
C VAL A 62 4.86 -7.67 -39.44
N ALA A 63 6.04 -7.24 -39.89
CA ALA A 63 7.29 -7.94 -39.58
C ALA A 63 7.64 -7.84 -38.08
N GLU A 64 7.45 -6.68 -37.46
CA GLU A 64 7.69 -6.46 -36.03
C GLU A 64 6.78 -7.32 -35.13
N ILE A 65 5.51 -7.49 -35.52
CA ILE A 65 4.56 -8.36 -34.79
C ILE A 65 4.94 -9.84 -34.90
N ASN A 66 5.47 -10.26 -36.06
CA ASN A 66 5.85 -11.64 -36.30
C ASN A 66 7.15 -12.06 -35.60
N ASP A 67 8.02 -11.11 -35.24
CA ASP A 67 9.24 -11.35 -34.44
C ASP A 67 9.25 -10.46 -33.18
N PRO A 68 8.33 -10.68 -32.22
CA PRO A 68 8.12 -9.78 -31.11
C PRO A 68 9.28 -9.82 -30.12
N ARG A 69 9.55 -8.69 -29.47
CA ARG A 69 10.57 -8.64 -28.42
C ARG A 69 10.23 -9.61 -27.28
N PRO A 70 11.23 -10.29 -26.69
CA PRO A 70 11.00 -11.25 -25.62
C PRO A 70 10.42 -10.54 -24.39
N LEU A 71 9.36 -11.09 -23.81
CA LEU A 71 8.79 -10.55 -22.58
C LEU A 71 9.66 -10.91 -21.36
N ASN A 72 10.44 -9.95 -20.88
CA ASN A 72 11.30 -10.07 -19.70
C ASN A 72 11.34 -8.76 -18.88
N SER A 73 12.13 -8.73 -17.80
CA SER A 73 12.25 -7.58 -16.91
C SER A 73 12.76 -6.32 -17.61
N ASP A 74 13.72 -6.46 -18.52
CA ASP A 74 14.34 -5.32 -19.21
C ASP A 74 13.34 -4.71 -20.19
N THR A 75 12.63 -5.55 -20.95
CA THR A 75 11.58 -5.11 -21.89
C THR A 75 10.44 -4.41 -21.16
N LEU A 76 10.02 -4.90 -19.99
CA LEU A 76 8.98 -4.22 -19.21
C LEU A 76 9.47 -2.91 -18.59
N ARG A 77 10.75 -2.83 -18.20
CA ARG A 77 11.35 -1.61 -17.68
C ARG A 77 11.42 -0.54 -18.77
N ASP A 78 11.91 -0.90 -19.95
CA ASP A 78 11.99 -0.01 -21.10
C ASP A 78 10.60 0.47 -21.54
N LEU A 79 9.61 -0.42 -21.52
CA LEU A 79 8.21 -0.08 -21.77
C LEU A 79 7.70 0.94 -20.74
N ALA A 80 7.96 0.72 -19.45
CA ALA A 80 7.55 1.66 -18.39
C ALA A 80 8.27 3.00 -18.48
N ILE A 81 9.56 3.04 -18.86
CA ILE A 81 10.29 4.29 -19.13
C ILE A 81 9.59 5.07 -20.24
N HIS A 82 9.16 4.39 -21.30
CA HIS A 82 8.41 4.99 -22.42
C HIS A 82 7.03 5.49 -22.00
N VAL A 83 6.28 4.69 -21.23
CA VAL A 83 4.92 5.02 -20.77
C VAL A 83 4.92 6.16 -19.76
N TRP A 84 5.89 6.21 -18.85
CA TRP A 84 5.89 7.20 -17.77
C TRP A 84 6.77 8.42 -18.06
N ASP A 85 7.61 8.36 -19.09
CA ASP A 85 8.65 9.36 -19.38
C ASP A 85 9.56 9.62 -18.16
N VAL A 86 9.90 8.54 -17.44
CA VAL A 86 10.79 8.57 -16.27
C VAL A 86 11.95 7.61 -16.49
N PRO A 87 13.22 8.06 -16.45
CA PRO A 87 14.36 7.18 -16.72
C PRO A 87 14.67 6.23 -15.55
N ASP A 88 14.32 6.62 -14.32
CA ASP A 88 14.61 5.82 -13.11
C ASP A 88 13.43 4.92 -12.73
N VAL A 89 13.16 3.93 -13.59
CA VAL A 89 12.21 2.85 -13.31
C VAL A 89 12.92 1.71 -12.58
N LYS A 90 12.29 1.17 -11.54
CA LYS A 90 12.71 -0.04 -10.83
C LYS A 90 11.84 -1.22 -11.20
N TYR A 91 12.44 -2.40 -11.22
CA TYR A 91 11.76 -3.68 -11.40
C TYR A 91 12.08 -4.56 -10.20
N GLU A 92 11.04 -5.08 -9.56
CA GLU A 92 11.17 -5.90 -8.36
C GLU A 92 10.30 -7.15 -8.50
N VAL A 93 10.80 -8.26 -7.97
CA VAL A 93 10.02 -9.50 -7.86
C VAL A 93 9.98 -9.92 -6.41
N THR A 94 8.79 -9.99 -5.87
CA THR A 94 8.57 -10.32 -4.47
C THR A 94 7.58 -11.48 -4.33
N GLU A 95 7.63 -12.20 -3.22
CA GLU A 95 6.49 -13.02 -2.81
C GLU A 95 5.33 -12.05 -2.55
N ALA A 96 4.16 -12.32 -3.15
CA ALA A 96 3.16 -11.30 -3.46
C ALA A 96 3.03 -10.22 -2.38
N PRO A 97 3.27 -8.93 -2.69
CA PRO A 97 3.11 -7.87 -1.71
C PRO A 97 1.66 -7.96 -1.23
N VAL A 98 1.48 -8.10 0.07
CA VAL A 98 0.17 -8.38 0.64
C VAL A 98 -0.70 -7.16 0.37
N SER A 99 -1.67 -7.27 -0.54
CA SER A 99 -2.62 -6.18 -0.74
C SER A 99 -3.59 -6.15 0.43
N ILE A 100 -3.81 -4.98 1.03
CA ILE A 100 -4.89 -4.80 1.99
C ILE A 100 -6.16 -4.34 1.25
N THR A 101 -7.26 -5.04 1.46
CA THR A 101 -8.57 -4.64 0.95
C THR A 101 -9.12 -3.46 1.76
N ARG A 102 -10.09 -2.74 1.19
CA ARG A 102 -10.83 -1.70 1.90
C ARG A 102 -11.49 -2.20 3.19
N GLY A 103 -11.99 -3.45 3.17
CA GLY A 103 -12.63 -4.06 4.33
C GLY A 103 -11.64 -4.30 5.46
N GLU A 104 -10.47 -4.85 5.11
CA GLU A 104 -9.37 -5.07 6.05
C GLU A 104 -8.82 -3.75 6.58
N LEU A 105 -8.62 -2.73 5.73
CA LEU A 105 -8.14 -1.42 6.18
C LEU A 105 -9.10 -0.76 7.19
N LYS A 106 -10.43 -0.85 6.95
CA LYS A 106 -11.45 -0.39 7.92
C LYS A 106 -11.43 -1.18 9.22
N ALA A 107 -11.25 -2.49 9.15
CA ALA A 107 -11.16 -3.34 10.32
C ALA A 107 -9.91 -3.00 11.15
N SER A 108 -8.76 -2.84 10.48
CA SER A 108 -7.50 -2.44 11.10
C SER A 108 -7.60 -1.09 11.79
N GLN A 109 -8.20 -0.09 11.13
CA GLN A 109 -8.48 1.20 11.74
C GLN A 109 -9.26 1.07 13.06
N HIS A 110 -10.33 0.27 13.08
CA HIS A 110 -11.15 0.06 14.28
C HIS A 110 -10.38 -0.67 15.39
N LEU A 111 -9.60 -1.69 15.02
CA LEU A 111 -8.78 -2.47 15.96
C LEU A 111 -7.64 -1.65 16.56
N LEU A 112 -7.07 -0.70 15.81
CA LEU A 112 -6.07 0.25 16.27
C LEU A 112 -6.66 1.40 17.08
N GLY A 113 -8.00 1.51 17.16
CA GLY A 113 -8.67 2.59 17.90
C GLY A 113 -8.50 3.97 17.26
N LEU A 114 -8.25 4.02 15.96
CA LEU A 114 -7.99 5.25 15.23
C LEU A 114 -9.24 5.73 14.47
N ASP A 115 -9.45 7.04 14.45
CA ASP A 115 -10.40 7.67 13.55
C ASP A 115 -9.78 7.90 12.16
N ASN A 116 -10.52 8.50 11.22
CA ASN A 116 -10.00 8.67 9.84
C ASN A 116 -8.78 9.59 9.80
N ALA A 117 -8.75 10.63 10.63
CA ALA A 117 -7.63 11.57 10.68
C ALA A 117 -6.40 10.91 11.32
N GLY A 118 -6.59 10.17 12.40
CA GLY A 118 -5.55 9.42 13.10
C GLY A 118 -4.96 8.31 12.24
N MET A 119 -5.78 7.56 11.51
CA MET A 119 -5.27 6.53 10.59
C MET A 119 -4.50 7.15 9.42
N ALA A 120 -5.00 8.25 8.83
CA ALA A 120 -4.28 8.96 7.79
C ALA A 120 -2.93 9.49 8.29
N HIS A 121 -2.89 10.07 9.49
CA HIS A 121 -1.67 10.54 10.12
C HIS A 121 -0.69 9.38 10.40
N ALA A 122 -1.17 8.26 10.94
CA ALA A 122 -0.37 7.09 11.25
C ALA A 122 0.25 6.43 10.02
N LEU A 123 -0.47 6.44 8.89
CA LEU A 123 0.00 5.98 7.58
C LEU A 123 0.79 7.06 6.81
N ASN A 124 1.00 8.24 7.40
CA ASN A 124 1.67 9.38 6.76
C ASN A 124 1.08 9.76 5.39
N VAL A 125 -0.25 9.77 5.29
CA VAL A 125 -0.96 10.18 4.07
C VAL A 125 -1.93 11.32 4.34
N ALA A 126 -2.25 12.08 3.29
CA ALA A 126 -3.24 13.14 3.39
C ALA A 126 -4.62 12.57 3.79
N PRO A 127 -5.39 13.22 4.70
CA PRO A 127 -6.72 12.73 5.11
C PRO A 127 -7.69 12.51 3.95
N ARG A 128 -7.60 13.36 2.91
CA ARG A 128 -8.41 13.22 1.69
C ARG A 128 -8.07 11.95 0.91
N THR A 129 -6.79 11.56 0.86
CA THR A 129 -6.33 10.34 0.18
C THR A 129 -6.88 9.11 0.89
N TYR A 130 -6.70 9.03 2.21
CA TYR A 130 -7.26 7.95 3.03
C TYR A 130 -8.79 7.85 2.88
N ALA A 131 -9.51 8.98 2.93
CA ALA A 131 -10.96 9.00 2.75
C ALA A 131 -11.40 8.42 1.40
N ARG A 132 -10.65 8.69 0.31
CA ARG A 132 -10.94 8.11 -1.02
C ARG A 132 -10.71 6.60 -1.05
N TRP A 133 -9.68 6.09 -0.39
CA TRP A 133 -9.46 4.65 -0.24
C TRP A 133 -10.61 3.96 0.49
N ILE A 134 -11.03 4.53 1.63
CA ILE A 134 -12.13 4.02 2.47
C ILE A 134 -13.49 4.11 1.77
N ALA A 135 -13.68 5.08 0.88
CA ALA A 135 -14.85 5.18 0.01
C ALA A 135 -14.79 4.21 -1.17
N GLY A 136 -13.62 3.71 -1.55
CA GLY A 136 -13.40 2.93 -2.79
C GLY A 136 -13.34 3.80 -4.04
N ALA A 137 -13.18 5.11 -3.89
CA ALA A 137 -13.01 6.07 -4.99
C ALA A 137 -11.56 6.17 -5.48
N MET A 138 -10.64 5.47 -4.81
CA MET A 138 -9.23 5.35 -5.16
C MET A 138 -8.74 4.00 -4.63
N ARG A 139 -7.85 3.36 -5.38
CA ARG A 139 -7.20 2.11 -4.98
C ARG A 139 -6.22 2.35 -3.83
N ILE A 140 -6.09 1.38 -2.93
CA ILE A 140 -5.10 1.39 -1.84
C ILE A 140 -3.74 0.95 -2.43
N PRO A 141 -2.64 1.70 -2.23
CA PRO A 141 -1.28 1.31 -2.62
C PRO A 141 -0.80 0.04 -1.90
N MET A 142 0.12 -0.70 -2.51
CA MET A 142 0.55 -2.03 -2.04
C MET A 142 1.38 -2.00 -0.75
N GLY A 143 2.12 -0.91 -0.48
CA GLY A 143 2.87 -0.74 0.77
C GLY A 143 2.00 -0.56 2.02
N ILE A 144 0.72 -0.19 1.86
CA ILE A 144 -0.14 0.14 3.00
C ILE A 144 -0.40 -1.05 3.91
N CYS A 145 -0.37 -2.29 3.39
CA CYS A 145 -0.52 -3.45 4.26
C CYS A 145 0.67 -3.60 5.22
N GLU A 146 1.89 -3.33 4.76
CA GLU A 146 3.10 -3.39 5.58
C GLU A 146 3.10 -2.26 6.62
N ASP A 147 2.68 -1.05 6.22
CA ASP A 147 2.50 0.07 7.15
C ASP A 147 1.48 -0.27 8.24
N VAL A 148 0.34 -0.87 7.87
CA VAL A 148 -0.67 -1.33 8.83
C VAL A 148 -0.11 -2.42 9.76
N HIS A 149 0.64 -3.39 9.24
CA HIS A 149 1.31 -4.39 10.08
C HIS A 149 2.33 -3.75 11.03
N ALA A 150 3.07 -2.75 10.59
CA ALA A 150 4.00 -2.00 11.42
C ALA A 150 3.27 -1.25 12.54
N LEU A 151 2.07 -0.72 12.28
CA LEU A 151 1.21 -0.13 13.31
C LEU A 151 0.79 -1.16 14.36
N PHE A 152 0.36 -2.36 13.95
CA PHE A 152 0.04 -3.43 14.90
C PHE A 152 1.24 -3.86 15.73
N ALA A 153 2.41 -4.08 15.10
CA ALA A 153 3.64 -4.40 15.82
C ALA A 153 4.05 -3.28 16.79
N ARG A 154 3.69 -2.03 16.50
CA ARG A 154 3.90 -0.91 17.42
C ARG A 154 2.90 -0.91 18.57
N MET A 155 1.63 -1.24 18.34
CA MET A 155 0.63 -1.43 19.39
C MET A 155 1.07 -2.52 20.37
N ASP A 156 1.64 -3.64 19.86
CA ASP A 156 2.19 -4.71 20.69
C ASP A 156 3.33 -4.22 21.59
N LYS A 157 4.23 -3.38 21.05
CA LYS A 157 5.32 -2.76 21.83
C LYS A 157 4.79 -1.81 22.90
N ASP A 158 3.79 -1.01 22.57
CA ASP A 158 3.17 -0.06 23.48
C ASP A 158 2.40 -0.81 24.61
N ALA A 159 1.76 -1.94 24.30
CA ALA A 159 1.15 -2.82 25.31
C ALA A 159 2.19 -3.47 26.23
N ALA A 160 3.35 -3.89 25.68
CA ALA A 160 4.46 -4.39 26.49
C ALA A 160 5.07 -3.29 27.39
N GLU A 161 5.09 -2.04 26.92
CA GLU A 161 5.52 -0.90 27.73
C GLU A 161 4.57 -0.64 28.90
N LEU A 162 3.25 -0.73 28.71
CA LEU A 162 2.29 -0.66 29.81
C LEU A 162 2.49 -1.79 30.83
N SER A 163 2.82 -3.00 30.37
CA SER A 163 3.22 -4.09 31.27
C SER A 163 4.48 -3.76 32.06
N ARG A 164 5.49 -3.17 31.41
CA ARG A 164 6.73 -2.73 32.07
C ARG A 164 6.46 -1.67 33.13
N LEU A 165 5.55 -0.72 32.87
CA LEU A 165 5.12 0.27 33.86
C LEU A 165 4.44 -0.40 35.06
N HIS A 166 3.56 -1.38 34.80
CA HIS A 166 2.91 -2.14 35.86
C HIS A 166 3.91 -2.90 36.75
N ASP A 167 4.89 -3.57 36.14
CA ASP A 167 5.96 -4.29 36.87
C ASP A 167 6.82 -3.34 37.74
N GLN A 168 6.82 -2.05 37.42
CA GLN A 168 7.46 -0.99 38.20
C GLN A 168 6.52 -0.37 39.24
N GLU A 169 5.45 -1.08 39.60
CA GLU A 169 4.43 -0.64 40.56
C GLU A 169 3.69 0.64 40.13
N THR A 170 3.75 1.00 38.83
CA THR A 170 2.93 2.08 38.29
C THR A 170 1.52 1.57 38.02
N ILE A 171 0.53 2.32 38.46
CA ILE A 171 -0.87 1.98 38.22
C ILE A 171 -1.19 2.32 36.77
N VAL A 172 -1.60 1.30 36.01
CA VAL A 172 -2.01 1.48 34.63
C VAL A 172 -3.48 1.88 34.58
N VAL A 173 -3.76 3.10 34.13
CA VAL A 173 -5.13 3.62 34.01
C VAL A 173 -5.65 3.38 32.59
N TYR A 174 -6.92 3.03 32.47
CA TYR A 174 -7.64 3.05 31.19
C TYR A 174 -8.02 4.50 30.92
N PRO A 175 -7.40 5.17 29.94
CA PRO A 175 -7.60 6.60 29.79
C PRO A 175 -9.01 6.87 29.23
N GLY A 176 -9.78 7.69 29.94
CA GLY A 176 -11.05 8.25 29.47
C GLY A 176 -10.89 9.62 28.81
N THR A 177 -9.78 10.30 29.08
CA THR A 177 -9.42 11.63 28.59
C THR A 177 -7.95 11.70 28.18
N GLU A 178 -7.58 12.69 27.37
CA GLU A 178 -6.17 12.90 26.96
C GLU A 178 -5.24 13.16 28.15
N SER A 179 -5.73 13.76 29.25
CA SER A 179 -4.93 14.01 30.44
C SER A 179 -4.57 12.76 31.25
N GLU A 180 -5.26 11.64 31.01
CA GLU A 180 -5.02 10.36 31.69
C GLU A 180 -4.07 9.45 30.89
N GLN A 181 -3.61 9.91 29.73
CA GLN A 181 -2.71 9.16 28.88
C GLN A 181 -1.33 9.00 29.50
N GLN A 182 -0.82 7.78 29.40
CA GLN A 182 0.48 7.34 29.90
C GLN A 182 1.46 7.09 28.75
N LEU A 183 0.94 6.89 27.54
CA LEU A 183 1.74 6.73 26.34
C LEU A 183 1.85 8.08 25.61
N ASP A 184 3.05 8.68 25.72
CA ASP A 184 3.31 9.97 25.10
C ASP A 184 3.15 9.92 23.56
N GLY A 185 2.56 10.99 23.01
CA GLY A 185 2.34 11.15 21.58
C GLY A 185 1.32 10.18 20.96
N ARG A 186 0.50 9.49 21.76
CA ARG A 186 -0.58 8.62 21.26
C ARG A 186 -1.93 9.31 21.28
N SER A 187 -2.81 8.91 20.38
CA SER A 187 -4.22 9.29 20.48
C SER A 187 -4.90 8.50 21.59
N LEU A 188 -5.94 9.07 22.19
CA LEU A 188 -6.71 8.43 23.25
C LEU A 188 -7.19 7.02 22.86
N GLY A 189 -7.76 6.88 21.66
CA GLY A 189 -8.25 5.59 21.17
C GLY A 189 -7.15 4.56 20.93
N TRP A 190 -5.95 4.99 20.54
CA TRP A 190 -4.79 4.09 20.43
C TRP A 190 -4.40 3.53 21.80
N GLU A 191 -4.23 4.42 22.79
CA GLU A 191 -3.82 3.99 24.13
C GLU A 191 -4.87 3.09 24.79
N GLN A 192 -6.16 3.38 24.61
CA GLN A 192 -7.25 2.50 25.05
C GLN A 192 -7.07 1.07 24.50
N ARG A 193 -6.76 0.93 23.21
CA ARG A 193 -6.49 -0.38 22.60
C ARG A 193 -5.20 -1.02 23.10
N ALA A 194 -4.15 -0.23 23.36
CA ALA A 194 -2.91 -0.73 23.97
C ALA A 194 -3.17 -1.26 25.39
N CYS A 195 -3.98 -0.57 26.20
CA CYS A 195 -4.39 -1.03 27.53
C CYS A 195 -5.18 -2.34 27.45
N GLU A 196 -6.21 -2.42 26.58
CA GLU A 196 -6.97 -3.66 26.36
C GLU A 196 -6.07 -4.83 25.95
N LEU A 197 -5.10 -4.56 25.07
CA LEU A 197 -4.15 -5.56 24.63
C LEU A 197 -3.25 -5.99 25.79
N ALA A 198 -2.70 -5.06 26.56
CA ALA A 198 -1.86 -5.35 27.72
C ALA A 198 -2.59 -6.18 28.78
N MET A 199 -3.87 -5.89 29.04
CA MET A 199 -4.72 -6.73 29.89
C MET A 199 -4.80 -8.16 29.37
N ARG A 200 -5.05 -8.33 28.07
CA ARG A 200 -5.28 -9.64 27.46
C ARG A 200 -4.01 -10.47 27.30
N THR A 201 -2.88 -9.86 26.93
CA THR A 201 -1.64 -10.57 26.58
C THR A 201 -0.66 -10.63 27.73
N HIS A 202 -0.62 -9.62 28.59
CA HIS A 202 0.34 -9.52 29.70
C HIS A 202 -0.32 -9.62 31.08
N GLY A 203 -1.65 -9.68 31.16
CA GLY A 203 -2.37 -9.79 32.43
C GLY A 203 -2.32 -8.54 33.28
N VAL A 204 -2.01 -7.38 32.66
CA VAL A 204 -1.92 -6.09 33.35
C VAL A 204 -3.31 -5.69 33.87
N PRO A 205 -3.51 -5.48 35.18
CA PRO A 205 -4.73 -4.90 35.69
C PRO A 205 -4.78 -3.43 35.28
N VAL A 206 -5.88 -3.04 34.64
CA VAL A 206 -6.11 -1.66 34.21
C VAL A 206 -7.31 -1.09 34.97
N TYR A 207 -7.15 0.12 35.50
CA TYR A 207 -8.12 0.78 36.38
C TYR A 207 -8.85 1.92 35.65
N LEU A 208 -10.11 2.16 35.96
CA LEU A 208 -10.80 3.34 35.43
C LEU A 208 -10.33 4.60 36.17
N GLY A 209 -10.24 5.73 35.45
CA GLY A 209 -9.93 7.02 36.05
C GLY A 209 -10.88 7.33 37.22
N GLY A 210 -10.32 7.52 38.42
CA GLY A 210 -11.07 7.77 39.66
C GLY A 210 -11.28 6.56 40.58
N GLU A 211 -10.82 5.36 40.19
CA GLU A 211 -10.85 4.14 41.01
C GLU A 211 -9.51 3.85 41.74
N VAL A 212 -8.56 4.79 41.67
CA VAL A 212 -7.20 4.69 42.25
C VAL A 212 -7.11 5.34 43.62
#